data_AF-A0A7R9L0C2-F1
#
_entry.id   AF-A0A7R9L0C2-F1
#
_cell.length_a   1.000
_cell.length_b   1.000
_cell.length_c   1.000
_cell.angle_alpha   90.00
_cell.angle_beta   90.00
_cell.angle_gamma   90.00
#
_symmetry.space_group_name_H-M   'P 1'
#
loop_
_entity.id
_entity.type
_entity.pdbx_description
1 polymer ?
#
loop_
_entity_poly.entity_id
_entity_poly.type
_entity_poly.pdbx_seq_one_letter_code
_entity_poly.pdbx_strand_id
1 'polypeptide(L)'
;DASIAIKFHVEREKHPEKFNSRMKNKMWYFEFATSETFFATCKNLHEDIDIMCDGQQLDLKSGPSLQGIAVLNIPSIYGGSNLWGDTSSQKNRNKLLTKKRRKDREHSSTSLSSVDLSIAVQDIGDKLIEVIGVENCMHVGQVKAGLRASGRRLAQCSCVVIRTRKRFPMQIDGEPWIQPPCTIQISHKNQMPMLMAAPPVPKSRSAISFIRRCCRQSSIEEIDDIENSTS
;
A
#
# COMPACT_ATOMS: atom_id res chain seq x y z
N ASP A 1 3.45 -3.98 9.66
CA ASP A 1 4.45 -3.72 8.60
C ASP A 1 5.64 -2.94 9.14
N ALA A 2 5.47 -1.72 9.66
CA ALA A 2 6.55 -0.97 10.29
C ALA A 2 7.35 -1.77 11.35
N SER A 3 6.69 -2.56 12.19
CA SER A 3 7.37 -3.45 13.16
C SER A 3 8.24 -4.52 12.48
N ILE A 4 7.78 -5.08 11.36
CA ILE A 4 8.52 -6.04 10.54
C ILE A 4 9.73 -5.35 9.90
N ALA A 5 9.54 -4.14 9.36
CA ALA A 5 10.61 -3.35 8.77
C ALA A 5 11.71 -3.02 9.78
N ILE A 6 11.36 -2.64 11.02
CA ILE A 6 12.33 -2.41 12.11
C ILE A 6 13.10 -3.69 12.42
N LYS A 7 12.40 -4.83 12.62
CA LYS A 7 13.06 -6.12 12.89
C LYS A 7 14.01 -6.51 11.76
N PHE A 8 13.57 -6.37 10.52
CA PHE A 8 14.38 -6.64 9.34
C PHE A 8 15.62 -5.74 9.28
N HIS A 9 15.45 -4.44 9.55
CA HIS A 9 16.56 -3.48 9.57
C HIS A 9 17.59 -3.85 10.64
N VAL A 10 17.16 -4.04 11.89
CA VAL A 10 18.04 -4.38 13.02
C VAL A 10 18.77 -5.71 12.78
N GLU A 11 18.08 -6.73 12.27
CA GLU A 11 18.70 -8.02 11.99
C GLU A 11 19.71 -7.93 10.84
N ARG A 12 19.42 -7.11 9.83
CA ARG A 12 20.35 -6.85 8.72
C ARG A 12 21.60 -6.10 9.14
N GLU A 13 21.48 -5.15 10.07
CA GLU A 13 22.64 -4.46 10.62
C GLU A 13 23.53 -5.40 11.44
N LYS A 14 22.93 -6.31 12.22
CA LYS A 14 23.65 -7.30 13.02
C LYS A 14 24.30 -8.40 12.19
N HIS A 15 23.64 -8.83 11.11
CA HIS A 15 24.02 -10.00 10.33
C HIS A 15 23.95 -9.73 8.82
N PRO A 16 24.73 -8.78 8.27
CA PRO A 16 24.63 -8.37 6.86
C PRO A 16 24.84 -9.54 5.88
N GLU A 17 25.63 -10.54 6.26
CA GLU A 17 25.89 -11.75 5.48
C GLU A 17 24.64 -12.59 5.21
N LYS A 18 23.62 -12.51 6.07
CA LYS A 18 22.34 -13.23 5.91
C LYS A 18 21.41 -12.55 4.89
N PHE A 19 21.68 -11.31 4.49
CA PHE A 19 20.79 -10.46 3.68
C PHE A 19 21.32 -10.13 2.28
N ASN A 20 22.23 -10.97 1.76
CA ASN A 20 22.90 -10.77 0.48
C ASN A 20 22.12 -11.22 -0.76
N SER A 21 20.89 -11.73 -0.61
CA SER A 21 20.09 -12.22 -1.74
C SER A 21 18.65 -11.78 -1.65
N ARG A 22 18.08 -11.36 -2.78
CA ARG A 22 16.66 -10.95 -2.89
C ARG A 22 15.70 -12.05 -2.42
N MET A 23 15.98 -13.32 -2.74
CA MET A 23 15.13 -14.43 -2.33
C MET A 23 15.20 -14.67 -0.82
N LYS A 24 16.40 -14.62 -0.24
CA LYS A 24 16.60 -14.73 1.22
C LYS A 24 15.93 -13.57 1.96
N ASN A 25 16.06 -12.35 1.45
CA ASN A 25 15.46 -11.16 2.04
C ASN A 25 13.93 -11.26 2.05
N LYS A 26 13.33 -11.78 0.98
CA LYS A 26 11.89 -12.07 0.94
C LYS A 26 11.48 -13.13 1.97
N MET A 27 12.28 -14.19 2.15
CA MET A 27 12.02 -15.22 3.14
C MET A 27 12.05 -14.67 4.57
N TRP A 28 13.07 -13.88 4.92
CA TRP A 28 13.15 -13.20 6.21
C TRP A 28 11.95 -12.31 6.47
N TYR A 29 11.51 -11.54 5.47
CA TYR A 29 10.33 -10.69 5.61
C TYR A 29 9.06 -11.51 5.87
N PHE A 30 8.92 -12.67 5.20
CA PHE A 30 7.81 -13.59 5.40
C PHE A 30 7.82 -14.23 6.80
N GLU A 31 8.99 -14.64 7.28
CA GLU A 31 9.17 -15.20 8.61
C GLU A 31 8.82 -14.18 9.70
N PHE A 32 9.36 -12.96 9.59
CA PHE A 32 9.04 -11.89 10.52
C PHE A 32 7.56 -11.49 10.46
N ALA A 33 6.94 -11.45 9.27
CA ALA A 33 5.52 -11.20 9.13
C ALA A 33 4.65 -12.27 9.81
N THR A 34 5.04 -13.54 9.66
CA THR A 34 4.39 -14.66 10.35
C THR A 34 4.50 -14.48 11.86
N SER A 35 5.69 -14.18 12.37
CA SER A 35 5.92 -13.96 13.81
C SER A 35 5.06 -12.81 14.36
N GLU A 36 5.02 -11.66 13.67
CA GLU A 36 4.23 -10.49 14.10
C GLU A 36 2.73 -10.77 14.11
N THR A 37 2.24 -11.65 13.23
CA THR A 37 0.83 -12.05 13.20
C THR A 37 0.44 -12.79 14.48
N PHE A 38 1.33 -13.61 15.03
CA PHE A 38 1.10 -14.32 16.29
C PHE A 38 1.24 -13.40 17.51
N PHE A 39 2.26 -12.52 17.54
CA PHE A 39 2.51 -11.65 18.69
C PHE A 39 1.60 -10.42 18.74
N ALA A 40 1.09 -9.94 17.61
CA ALA A 40 0.12 -8.85 17.48
C ALA A 40 0.49 -7.61 18.33
N THR A 41 1.72 -7.14 18.17
CA THR A 41 2.43 -6.14 18.98
C THR A 41 1.72 -4.79 19.10
N CYS A 42 0.78 -4.47 18.20
CA CYS A 42 0.04 -3.21 18.14
C CYS A 42 -1.48 -3.39 18.20
N LYS A 43 -1.99 -4.29 19.05
CA LYS A 43 -3.44 -4.42 19.29
C LYS A 43 -4.04 -3.11 19.83
N ASN A 44 -5.32 -2.88 19.49
CA ASN A 44 -6.14 -1.75 19.94
C ASN A 44 -5.49 -0.38 19.74
N LEU A 45 -5.00 -0.11 18.53
CA LEU A 45 -4.30 1.13 18.22
C LEU A 45 -5.07 2.41 18.62
N HIS A 46 -6.41 2.37 18.56
CA HIS A 46 -7.31 3.46 18.93
C HIS A 46 -7.22 3.91 20.41
N GLU A 47 -6.66 3.09 21.29
CA GLU A 47 -6.45 3.46 22.71
C GLU A 47 -5.25 4.39 22.88
N ASP A 48 -4.30 4.36 21.94
CA ASP A 48 -2.98 5.00 22.07
C ASP A 48 -2.69 6.07 21.01
N ILE A 49 -3.57 6.22 20.01
CA ILE A 49 -3.47 7.29 19.02
C ILE A 49 -4.77 8.08 18.91
N ASP A 50 -4.65 9.36 18.58
CA ASP A 50 -5.74 10.15 18.00
C ASP A 50 -5.34 10.60 16.61
N ILE A 51 -6.29 10.62 15.69
CA ILE A 51 -6.08 11.10 14.32
C ILE A 51 -7.10 12.20 14.06
N MET A 52 -6.62 13.32 13.54
CA MET A 52 -7.45 14.39 13.02
C MET A 52 -7.14 14.60 11.53
N CYS A 53 -8.19 14.77 10.75
CA CYS A 53 -8.12 15.03 9.32
C CYS A 53 -8.86 16.33 9.03
N ASP A 54 -8.16 17.33 8.45
CA ASP A 54 -8.71 18.67 8.18
C ASP A 54 -9.43 19.30 9.40
N GLY A 55 -8.87 19.08 10.60
CA GLY A 55 -9.42 19.59 11.86
C GLY A 55 -10.52 18.72 12.50
N GLN A 56 -10.96 17.65 11.85
CA GLN A 56 -11.98 16.74 12.38
C GLN A 56 -11.36 15.47 12.94
N GLN A 57 -11.74 15.09 14.17
CA GLN A 57 -11.27 13.86 14.80
C GLN A 57 -11.91 12.64 14.16
N LEU A 58 -11.09 11.64 13.81
CA LEU A 58 -11.59 10.37 13.29
C LEU A 58 -12.08 9.47 14.41
N ASP A 59 -13.26 8.90 14.24
CA ASP A 59 -13.77 7.85 15.13
C ASP A 59 -13.22 6.47 14.72
N LEU A 60 -12.14 6.08 15.39
CA LEU A 60 -11.53 4.76 15.21
C LEU A 60 -12.25 3.65 15.99
N LYS A 61 -13.11 4.01 16.97
CA LYS A 61 -13.73 3.07 17.92
C LYS A 61 -14.97 2.38 17.36
N SER A 62 -15.69 3.02 16.45
CA SER A 62 -16.94 2.48 15.87
C SER A 62 -16.76 1.31 14.89
N GLY A 63 -15.55 0.82 14.65
CA GLY A 63 -15.33 -0.32 13.76
C GLY A 63 -14.30 -1.31 14.29
N PRO A 64 -13.88 -2.29 13.47
CA PRO A 64 -12.92 -3.30 13.88
C PRO A 64 -11.63 -2.68 14.42
N SER A 65 -11.10 -3.25 15.50
CA SER A 65 -9.83 -2.81 16.08
C SER A 65 -8.72 -2.80 15.03
N LEU A 66 -8.10 -1.63 14.88
CA LEU A 66 -6.96 -1.44 14.00
C LEU A 66 -5.67 -1.84 14.71
N GLN A 67 -4.74 -2.42 13.94
CA GLN A 67 -3.36 -2.70 14.34
C GLN A 67 -2.34 -1.80 13.63
N GLY A 68 -2.78 -1.06 12.61
CA GLY A 68 -1.93 -0.13 11.88
C GLY A 68 -2.72 0.96 11.16
N ILE A 69 -2.03 2.06 10.87
CA ILE A 69 -2.50 3.13 9.99
C ILE A 69 -1.49 3.26 8.86
N ALA A 70 -1.98 3.35 7.64
CA ALA A 70 -1.20 3.75 6.48
C ALA A 70 -1.68 5.13 6.02
N VAL A 71 -0.72 6.04 5.83
CA VAL A 71 -0.95 7.38 5.28
C VAL A 71 -0.28 7.39 3.91
N LEU A 72 -1.06 7.53 2.85
CA LEU A 72 -0.58 7.39 1.48
C LEU A 72 -0.70 8.70 0.72
N ASN A 73 0.33 9.01 -0.06
CA ASN A 73 0.33 10.03 -1.10
C ASN A 73 0.34 9.42 -2.51
N ILE A 74 0.72 8.14 -2.63
CA ILE A 74 0.81 7.42 -3.91
C ILE A 74 -0.05 6.15 -3.86
N PRO A 75 -0.58 5.69 -5.00
CA PRO A 75 -1.51 4.56 -5.03
C PRO A 75 -0.86 3.19 -4.87
N SER A 76 0.46 3.07 -4.99
CA SER A 76 1.17 1.80 -4.91
C SER A 76 2.07 1.72 -3.69
N ILE A 77 1.94 0.62 -2.95
CA ILE A 77 2.76 0.28 -1.78
C ILE A 77 3.16 -1.21 -1.84
N TYR A 78 4.16 -1.62 -1.06
CA TYR A 78 4.57 -3.03 -0.90
C TYR A 78 4.89 -3.80 -2.18
N GLY A 79 5.44 -3.09 -3.18
CA GLY A 79 5.80 -3.69 -4.48
C GLY A 79 4.64 -3.76 -5.47
N GLY A 80 3.70 -2.81 -5.41
CA GLY A 80 2.66 -2.62 -6.42
C GLY A 80 1.22 -2.89 -5.96
N SER A 81 0.98 -3.05 -4.66
CA SER A 81 -0.37 -3.21 -4.11
C SER A 81 -1.05 -1.86 -3.93
N ASN A 82 -2.35 -1.78 -4.24
CA ASN A 82 -3.18 -0.61 -3.98
C ASN A 82 -4.01 -0.84 -2.71
N LEU A 83 -3.63 -0.20 -1.59
CA LEU A 83 -4.38 -0.32 -0.35
C LEU A 83 -5.67 0.51 -0.34
N TRP A 84 -5.76 1.56 -1.16
CA TRP A 84 -7.00 2.33 -1.30
C TRP A 84 -8.03 1.54 -2.12
N GLY A 85 -7.58 0.75 -3.08
CA GLY A 85 -8.38 -0.11 -3.96
C GLY A 85 -8.90 0.61 -5.20
N ASP A 86 -9.26 -0.16 -6.22
CA ASP A 86 -9.68 0.38 -7.51
C ASP A 86 -11.16 0.81 -7.49
N THR A 87 -11.43 2.05 -7.90
CA THR A 87 -12.81 2.54 -8.11
C THR A 87 -13.43 2.04 -9.43
N SER A 88 -12.66 1.34 -10.25
CA SER A 88 -13.04 0.85 -11.58
C SER A 88 -14.22 -0.13 -11.54
N SER A 89 -14.33 -0.94 -10.47
CA SER A 89 -15.45 -1.86 -10.20
C SER A 89 -16.79 -1.15 -9.96
N GLN A 90 -16.80 0.17 -9.78
CA GLN A 90 -18.01 0.98 -9.56
C GLN A 90 -18.40 1.89 -10.74
N LYS A 91 -17.63 1.90 -11.84
CA LYS A 91 -17.88 2.76 -13.01
C LYS A 91 -19.32 2.66 -13.57
N ASN A 92 -19.97 1.49 -13.47
CA ASN A 92 -21.33 1.29 -13.97
C ASN A 92 -22.44 1.86 -13.06
N ARG A 93 -22.20 2.09 -11.76
CA ARG A 93 -23.18 2.75 -10.85
C ARG A 93 -23.08 4.27 -10.85
N ASN A 94 -21.94 4.81 -11.25
CA ASN A 94 -21.58 6.22 -11.05
C ASN A 94 -22.19 7.22 -12.07
N LYS A 95 -22.71 6.74 -13.22
CA LYS A 95 -23.41 7.63 -14.18
C LYS A 95 -24.79 8.11 -13.70
N LEU A 96 -25.42 7.40 -12.76
CA LEU A 96 -26.78 7.74 -12.30
C LEU A 96 -26.77 8.68 -11.08
N LEU A 97 -25.76 8.58 -10.20
CA LEU A 97 -25.69 9.35 -8.94
C LEU A 97 -25.05 10.75 -9.10
N THR A 98 -24.15 10.91 -10.08
CA THR A 98 -23.44 12.18 -10.32
C THR A 98 -24.33 13.27 -10.93
N LYS A 99 -25.39 12.91 -11.65
CA LYS A 99 -26.33 13.86 -12.27
C LYS A 99 -27.25 14.54 -11.25
N LYS A 100 -27.44 13.95 -10.06
CA LYS A 100 -28.34 14.46 -9.01
C LYS A 100 -27.66 15.43 -8.03
N ARG A 101 -26.33 15.34 -7.81
CA ARG A 101 -25.62 16.10 -6.76
C ARG A 101 -25.03 17.45 -7.20
N ARG A 102 -25.09 17.82 -8.49
CA ARG A 102 -24.53 19.11 -8.97
C ARG A 102 -25.35 20.34 -8.59
N LYS A 103 -26.54 20.21 -7.98
CA LYS A 103 -27.43 21.33 -7.66
C LYS A 103 -27.27 21.91 -6.24
N ASP A 104 -26.66 21.18 -5.29
CA ASP A 104 -26.81 21.51 -3.86
C ASP A 104 -25.47 21.67 -3.07
N ARG A 105 -24.32 21.99 -3.70
CA ARG A 105 -23.01 21.82 -3.03
C ARG A 105 -22.07 23.03 -3.04
N GLU A 106 -22.60 24.22 -2.80
CA GLU A 106 -21.80 25.35 -2.29
C GLU A 106 -22.15 25.50 -0.80
N HIS A 107 -21.17 25.36 0.10
CA HIS A 107 -21.26 25.41 1.59
C HIS A 107 -21.39 24.08 2.35
N SER A 108 -20.45 23.14 2.19
CA SER A 108 -20.21 22.14 3.25
C SER A 108 -18.73 21.77 3.33
N SER A 109 -18.07 22.33 4.34
CA SER A 109 -16.71 22.02 4.75
C SER A 109 -16.61 20.58 5.29
N THR A 110 -15.75 19.78 4.66
CA THR A 110 -14.83 18.77 5.24
C THR A 110 -15.35 17.62 6.13
N SER A 111 -16.64 17.29 6.21
CA SER A 111 -17.06 15.99 6.78
C SER A 111 -17.30 14.94 5.69
N LEU A 112 -16.36 14.01 5.49
CA LEU A 112 -16.57 12.88 4.58
C LEU A 112 -17.30 11.75 5.31
N SER A 113 -18.53 11.46 4.88
CA SER A 113 -19.27 10.31 5.36
C SER A 113 -18.65 9.00 4.85
N SER A 114 -18.90 7.87 5.52
CA SER A 114 -18.45 6.54 5.04
C SER A 114 -18.92 6.24 3.60
N VAL A 115 -20.03 6.84 3.16
CA VAL A 115 -20.55 6.71 1.79
C VAL A 115 -19.68 7.47 0.80
N ASP A 116 -19.20 8.67 1.15
CA ASP A 116 -18.34 9.46 0.27
C ASP A 116 -16.93 8.83 0.11
N LEU A 117 -16.41 8.15 1.15
CA LEU A 117 -15.12 7.44 1.06
C LEU A 117 -15.17 6.21 0.14
N SER A 118 -16.33 5.57 -0.01
CA SER A 118 -16.49 4.39 -0.88
C SER A 118 -16.37 4.73 -2.37
N ILE A 119 -16.70 5.97 -2.74
CA ILE A 119 -16.62 6.49 -4.11
C ILE A 119 -15.36 7.32 -4.37
N ALA A 120 -14.63 7.69 -3.31
CA ALA A 120 -13.41 8.49 -3.40
C ALA A 120 -12.34 7.79 -4.25
N VAL A 121 -11.79 8.54 -5.19
CA VAL A 121 -10.71 8.11 -6.10
C VAL A 121 -9.41 8.68 -5.54
N GLN A 122 -8.40 7.83 -5.42
CA GLN A 122 -7.06 8.28 -5.08
C GLN A 122 -6.40 8.89 -6.31
N ASP A 123 -5.86 10.09 -6.16
CA ASP A 123 -5.14 10.82 -7.20
C ASP A 123 -3.91 11.52 -6.60
N ILE A 124 -2.72 11.20 -7.10
CA ILE A 124 -1.47 11.84 -6.66
C ILE A 124 -1.44 13.35 -6.95
N GLY A 125 -2.29 13.81 -7.87
CA GLY A 125 -2.39 15.19 -8.33
C GLY A 125 -3.26 16.10 -7.48
N ASP A 126 -4.15 15.54 -6.65
CA ASP A 126 -5.24 16.29 -6.00
C ASP A 126 -4.83 16.98 -4.69
N LYS A 127 -3.58 16.76 -4.24
CA LYS A 127 -3.00 17.28 -3.00
C LYS A 127 -3.70 16.78 -1.73
N LEU A 128 -4.43 15.68 -1.84
CA LEU A 128 -5.02 14.98 -0.72
C LEU A 128 -4.14 13.79 -0.32
N ILE A 129 -4.38 13.33 0.90
CA ILE A 129 -3.69 12.24 1.55
C ILE A 129 -4.73 11.22 1.95
N GLU A 130 -4.52 9.97 1.56
CA GLU A 130 -5.35 8.85 1.95
C GLU A 130 -4.93 8.28 3.31
N VAL A 131 -5.89 8.23 4.24
CA VAL A 131 -5.70 7.60 5.55
C VAL A 131 -6.43 6.26 5.57
N ILE A 132 -5.69 5.18 5.80
CA ILE A 132 -6.17 3.80 5.72
C ILE A 132 -5.90 3.07 7.04
N GLY A 133 -6.92 2.40 7.56
CA GLY A 133 -6.84 1.49 8.69
C GLY A 133 -6.51 0.07 8.26
N VAL A 134 -5.57 -0.53 8.98
CA VAL A 134 -5.17 -1.94 8.83
C VAL A 134 -5.55 -2.70 10.08
N GLU A 135 -6.33 -3.77 9.92
CA GLU A 135 -6.84 -4.59 11.03
C GLU A 135 -5.79 -5.56 11.56
N ASN A 136 -5.01 -6.18 10.67
CA ASN A 136 -3.97 -7.16 11.00
C ASN A 136 -3.09 -7.44 9.77
N CYS A 137 -2.01 -8.19 9.95
CA CYS A 137 -1.12 -8.61 8.85
C CYS A 137 -1.84 -9.43 7.77
N MET A 138 -2.82 -10.27 8.17
CA MET A 138 -3.60 -11.08 7.23
C MET A 138 -4.47 -10.20 6.32
N HIS A 139 -5.02 -9.10 6.82
CA HIS A 139 -5.77 -8.12 6.04
C HIS A 139 -4.88 -7.52 4.93
N VAL A 140 -3.65 -7.12 5.26
CA VAL A 140 -2.67 -6.64 4.26
C VAL A 140 -2.35 -7.74 3.25
N GLY A 141 -2.15 -8.98 3.71
CA GLY A 141 -1.90 -10.13 2.84
C GLY A 141 -3.05 -10.43 1.88
N GLN A 142 -4.29 -10.34 2.34
CA GLN A 142 -5.49 -10.51 1.51
C GLN A 142 -5.62 -9.42 0.46
N VAL A 143 -5.34 -8.16 0.81
CA VAL A 143 -5.33 -7.05 -0.17
C VAL A 143 -4.24 -7.29 -1.22
N LYS A 144 -3.04 -7.68 -0.80
CA LYS A 144 -1.93 -8.00 -1.70
C LYS A 144 -2.21 -9.20 -2.62
N ALA A 145 -2.95 -10.20 -2.14
CA ALA A 145 -3.38 -11.35 -2.92
C ALA A 145 -4.61 -11.07 -3.81
N GLY A 146 -5.21 -9.87 -3.73
CA GLY A 146 -6.45 -9.53 -4.44
C GLY A 146 -7.71 -10.20 -3.89
N LEU A 147 -7.64 -10.79 -2.70
CA LEU A 147 -8.77 -11.41 -2.00
C LEU A 147 -9.65 -10.37 -1.27
N ARG A 148 -9.07 -9.20 -0.96
CA ARG A 148 -9.79 -8.01 -0.50
C ARG A 148 -9.47 -6.84 -1.41
N ALA A 149 -10.46 -5.98 -1.63
CA ALA A 149 -10.34 -4.87 -2.56
C ALA A 149 -9.45 -3.73 -2.04
N SER A 150 -9.46 -3.48 -0.73
CA SER A 150 -8.74 -2.38 -0.09
C SER A 150 -8.57 -2.64 1.41
N GLY A 151 -7.74 -1.82 2.05
CA GLY A 151 -7.83 -1.60 3.50
C GLY A 151 -9.09 -0.83 3.89
N ARG A 152 -9.26 -0.56 5.19
CA ARG A 152 -10.38 0.27 5.69
C ARG A 152 -10.09 1.74 5.37
N ARG A 153 -10.80 2.33 4.42
CA ARG A 153 -10.66 3.77 4.10
C ARG A 153 -11.20 4.60 5.27
N LEU A 154 -10.34 5.42 5.89
CA LEU A 154 -10.69 6.23 7.07
C LEU A 154 -10.93 7.69 6.71
N ALA A 155 -10.10 8.25 5.82
CA ALA A 155 -10.25 9.63 5.35
C ALA A 155 -9.49 9.87 4.05
N GLN A 156 -9.88 10.92 3.33
CA GLN A 156 -9.08 11.56 2.29
C GLN A 156 -9.08 13.06 2.61
N CYS A 157 -7.91 13.66 2.85
CA CYS A 157 -7.81 15.00 3.47
C CYS A 157 -6.52 15.73 3.09
N SER A 158 -6.46 17.04 3.31
CA SER A 158 -5.28 17.85 2.98
C SER A 158 -4.21 17.87 4.09
N CYS A 159 -4.64 17.70 5.33
CA CYS A 159 -3.77 17.69 6.51
C CYS A 159 -4.19 16.58 7.48
N VAL A 160 -3.21 15.76 7.88
CA VAL A 160 -3.37 14.71 8.89
C VAL A 160 -2.55 15.08 10.11
N VAL A 161 -3.18 15.07 11.28
CA VAL A 161 -2.50 15.21 12.57
C VAL A 161 -2.68 13.92 13.35
N ILE A 162 -1.57 13.26 13.69
CA ILE A 162 -1.54 12.01 14.46
C ILE A 162 -0.88 12.31 15.80
N ARG A 163 -1.61 12.09 16.89
CA ARG A 163 -1.08 12.18 18.25
C ARG A 163 -0.85 10.79 18.80
N THR A 164 0.38 10.45 19.16
CA THR A 164 0.75 9.17 19.75
C THR A 164 1.03 9.30 21.24
N ARG A 165 0.52 8.36 22.05
CA ARG A 165 0.69 8.34 23.52
C ARG A 165 1.78 7.39 24.00
N LYS A 166 2.20 6.45 23.15
CA LYS A 166 3.27 5.49 23.43
C LYS A 166 4.28 5.41 22.27
N ARG A 167 5.33 4.61 22.47
CA ARG A 167 6.30 4.32 21.42
C ARG A 167 5.67 3.45 20.34
N PHE A 168 5.82 3.83 19.07
CA PHE A 168 5.33 3.07 17.95
C PHE A 168 6.43 2.76 16.93
N PRO A 169 6.42 1.56 16.33
CA PRO A 169 7.19 1.32 15.13
C PRO A 169 6.60 2.12 13.97
N MET A 170 7.43 2.93 13.34
CA MET A 170 7.09 3.74 12.17
C MET A 170 8.00 3.38 10.99
N GLN A 171 7.52 3.65 9.79
CA GLN A 171 8.28 3.50 8.56
C GLN A 171 7.80 4.53 7.54
N ILE A 172 8.74 5.09 6.78
CA ILE A 172 8.50 6.03 5.69
C ILE A 172 9.47 5.70 4.55
N ASP A 173 8.95 5.48 3.34
CA ASP A 173 9.73 5.29 2.10
C ASP A 173 10.94 4.33 2.14
N GLY A 174 10.96 3.40 3.09
CA GLY A 174 11.98 2.38 3.27
C GLY A 174 12.72 2.47 4.60
N GLU A 175 12.60 3.60 5.31
CA GLU A 175 13.33 3.88 6.54
C GLU A 175 12.46 3.63 7.78
N PRO A 176 12.77 2.61 8.60
CA PRO A 176 12.01 2.28 9.79
C PRO A 176 12.63 2.87 11.06
N TRP A 177 11.82 3.29 12.03
CA TRP A 177 12.29 3.80 13.34
C TRP A 177 11.26 3.58 14.46
N ILE A 178 11.70 3.69 15.72
CA ILE A 178 10.81 3.71 16.88
C ILE A 178 10.50 5.17 17.24
N GLN A 179 9.26 5.58 16.99
CA GLN A 179 8.79 6.92 17.30
C GLN A 179 8.42 7.03 18.79
N PRO A 180 9.04 7.91 19.61
CA PRO A 180 8.54 8.26 20.94
C PRO A 180 7.20 9.02 20.87
N PRO A 181 6.43 9.09 21.97
CA PRO A 181 5.17 9.83 22.02
C PRO A 181 5.33 11.24 21.49
N CYS A 182 4.52 11.62 20.49
CA CYS A 182 4.61 12.91 19.83
C CYS A 182 3.32 13.25 19.07
N THR A 183 3.27 14.47 18.55
CA THR A 183 2.28 14.88 17.54
C THR A 183 2.99 15.02 16.20
N ILE A 184 2.48 14.30 15.20
CA ILE A 184 2.98 14.29 13.83
C ILE A 184 1.95 15.01 12.97
N GLN A 185 2.41 16.01 12.21
CA GLN A 185 1.58 16.70 11.22
C GLN A 185 2.10 16.37 9.83
N ILE A 186 1.19 15.91 8.98
CA ILE A 186 1.48 15.51 7.60
C ILE A 186 0.59 16.37 6.70
N SER A 187 1.21 17.11 5.80
CA SER A 187 0.51 17.97 4.85
C SER A 187 1.30 18.00 3.55
N HIS A 188 0.58 18.21 2.44
CA HIS A 188 1.23 18.42 1.15
C HIS A 188 2.14 19.66 1.20
N LYS A 189 3.41 19.52 0.80
CA LYS A 189 4.37 20.62 0.73
C LYS A 189 4.54 21.13 -0.69
N ASN A 190 5.14 20.30 -1.55
CA ASN A 190 5.44 20.62 -2.95
C ASN A 190 5.05 19.46 -3.86
N GLN A 191 4.94 19.74 -5.16
CA GLN A 191 4.65 18.75 -6.18
C GLN A 191 5.73 18.80 -7.26
N MET A 192 6.11 17.62 -7.76
CA MET A 192 7.10 17.48 -8.83
C MET A 192 6.48 16.73 -10.02
N PRO A 193 6.69 17.18 -11.26
CA PRO A 193 6.35 16.41 -12.44
C PRO A 193 7.16 15.11 -12.47
N MET A 194 6.46 13.97 -12.56
CA MET A 194 7.08 12.65 -12.63
C MET A 194 6.82 12.01 -13.99
N LEU A 195 7.81 11.31 -14.55
CA LEU A 195 7.63 10.53 -15.77
C LEU A 195 6.76 9.30 -15.47
N MET A 196 5.66 9.16 -16.19
CA MET A 196 4.74 8.03 -16.07
C MET A 196 4.95 7.07 -17.24
N ALA A 197 4.97 5.77 -16.95
CA ALA A 197 4.91 4.76 -17.99
C ALA A 197 3.59 4.88 -18.76
N ALA A 198 3.62 4.58 -20.07
CA ALA A 198 2.40 4.54 -20.87
C ALA A 198 1.39 3.55 -20.25
N PRO A 199 0.08 3.84 -20.30
CA PRO A 199 -0.93 2.91 -19.81
C PRO A 199 -0.76 1.55 -20.50
N PRO A 200 -0.86 0.44 -19.77
CA PRO A 200 -0.80 -0.87 -20.40
C PRO A 200 -1.93 -1.00 -21.43
N VAL A 201 -1.56 -1.27 -22.69
CA VAL A 201 -2.50 -1.50 -23.77
C VAL A 201 -3.39 -2.69 -23.40
N PRO A 202 -4.74 -2.57 -23.44
CA PRO A 202 -5.61 -3.68 -23.11
C PRO A 202 -5.32 -4.83 -24.06
N LYS A 203 -4.83 -5.95 -23.54
CA LYS A 203 -4.68 -7.18 -24.30
C LYS A 203 -6.06 -7.59 -24.79
N SER A 204 -6.24 -7.61 -26.11
CA SER A 204 -7.42 -8.20 -26.76
C SER A 204 -7.70 -9.56 -26.13
N ARG A 205 -8.94 -9.79 -25.70
CA ARG A 205 -9.42 -11.09 -25.24
C ARG A 205 -9.56 -12.01 -26.46
N SER A 206 -8.47 -12.62 -26.91
CA SER A 206 -8.57 -13.85 -27.71
C SER A 206 -8.78 -15.04 -26.78
N ALA A 207 -9.86 -15.76 -27.00
CA ALA A 207 -10.23 -16.95 -26.25
C ALA A 207 -9.26 -18.11 -26.51
N ILE A 208 -8.86 -18.77 -25.41
CA ILE A 208 -8.57 -20.21 -25.29
C ILE A 208 -7.67 -20.85 -26.37
N SER A 209 -6.43 -21.18 -25.98
CA SER A 209 -5.85 -22.48 -26.34
C SER A 209 -5.22 -23.12 -25.09
N PHE A 210 -5.90 -24.16 -24.61
CA PHE A 210 -5.41 -25.11 -23.62
C PHE A 210 -4.44 -26.10 -24.30
N ILE A 211 -3.49 -26.65 -23.51
CA ILE A 211 -2.57 -27.81 -23.81
C ILE A 211 -1.30 -27.39 -24.60
N ARG A 212 -0.03 -27.66 -24.24
CA ARG A 212 0.64 -28.57 -23.28
C ARG A 212 2.06 -28.04 -22.97
N ARG A 213 2.46 -28.12 -21.71
CA ARG A 213 3.70 -28.74 -21.19
C ARG A 213 4.89 -28.89 -22.18
N CYS A 214 6.02 -28.26 -21.88
CA CYS A 214 7.25 -29.03 -21.60
C CYS A 214 8.26 -28.21 -20.78
N CYS A 215 8.64 -28.78 -19.66
CA CYS A 215 9.79 -28.42 -18.85
C CYS A 215 10.95 -29.29 -19.31
N ARG A 216 12.18 -28.78 -19.17
CA ARG A 216 13.50 -29.43 -19.35
C ARG A 216 13.97 -29.61 -20.80
N GLN A 217 15.26 -29.67 -21.13
CA GLN A 217 16.55 -29.24 -20.55
C GLN A 217 17.60 -29.84 -21.51
N SER A 218 18.53 -29.05 -22.03
CA SER A 218 19.79 -29.51 -22.65
C SER A 218 20.55 -28.25 -23.06
N SER A 219 21.61 -27.82 -22.37
CA SER A 219 22.96 -28.42 -22.31
C SER A 219 23.62 -28.54 -23.69
N ILE A 220 24.57 -27.63 -23.94
CA ILE A 220 25.96 -27.81 -24.42
C ILE A 220 26.20 -28.61 -25.72
N GLU A 221 27.15 -28.07 -26.50
CA GLU A 221 27.91 -28.61 -27.66
C GLU A 221 27.27 -28.49 -29.05
N GLU A 222 27.82 -27.57 -29.86
CA GLU A 222 28.60 -27.98 -31.04
C GLU A 222 29.61 -26.88 -31.42
N ILE A 223 30.81 -27.34 -31.74
CA ILE A 223 32.05 -26.64 -32.06
C ILE A 223 32.30 -26.81 -33.57
N ASP A 224 32.91 -25.79 -34.16
CA ASP A 224 33.68 -25.71 -35.42
C ASP A 224 33.06 -26.17 -36.76
N ASP A 225 33.03 -25.23 -37.72
CA ASP A 225 33.66 -25.45 -39.02
C ASP A 225 34.07 -24.12 -39.70
N ILE A 226 35.39 -23.85 -39.63
CA ILE A 226 36.33 -23.52 -40.72
C ILE A 226 36.08 -22.26 -41.59
N GLU A 227 36.88 -21.22 -41.27
CA GLU A 227 37.97 -20.66 -42.10
C GLU A 227 37.70 -20.30 -43.59
N ASN A 228 37.70 -19.00 -43.93
CA ASN A 228 38.74 -18.43 -44.81
C ASN A 228 38.66 -16.90 -45.04
N SER A 229 39.86 -16.34 -45.28
CA SER A 229 40.21 -14.96 -45.72
C SER A 229 40.22 -13.91 -44.58
N THR A 230 41.31 -13.23 -44.23
CA THR A 230 42.53 -12.82 -44.95
C THR A 230 43.63 -12.41 -43.97
N SER A 231 44.88 -12.70 -44.36
CA SER A 231 46.17 -12.06 -43.98
C SER A 231 46.90 -12.54 -42.73
#